data_AF-A0A1E3PE08-F1
#
_entry.id   AF-A0A1E3PE08-F1
#
_cell.length_a   1.000
_cell.length_b   1.000
_cell.length_c   1.000
_cell.angle_alpha   90.00
_cell.angle_beta   90.00
_cell.angle_gamma   90.00
#
_symmetry.space_group_name_H-M   'P 1'
#
loop_
_entity.id
_entity.type
_entity.pdbx_description
1 polymer ?
#
loop_
_entity_poly.entity_id
_entity_poly.type
_entity_poly.pdbx_seq_one_letter_code
_entity_poly.pdbx_strand_id
1 'polypeptide(L)'
;MVRLKTRYLLFDLIYPDTITSEYDGIRPELNTVNIHTPSKTSVDIRLLNRVFRDAIRDAYGEYGAGSVASTIAVKYFSPTTSTGILRVSRQHYQLTWAGLTLIQSIDGREVIIQVVHVSGTIKKCEQAAIARNKAMVDKIHK
;
A
#
# COMPACT_ATOMS: atom_id res chain seq x y z
N MET A 1 -6.81 -23.77 -22.90
CA MET A 1 -7.70 -23.18 -21.89
C MET A 1 -7.19 -21.78 -21.49
N VAL A 2 -7.96 -20.73 -21.73
CA VAL A 2 -7.56 -19.32 -21.46
C VAL A 2 -8.26 -18.83 -20.19
N ARG A 3 -7.52 -18.18 -19.28
CA ARG A 3 -8.05 -17.56 -18.06
C ARG A 3 -7.48 -16.17 -17.87
N LEU A 4 -8.26 -15.26 -17.27
CA LEU A 4 -7.79 -13.93 -16.93
C LEU A 4 -6.80 -14.01 -15.75
N LYS A 5 -5.61 -13.44 -15.92
CA LYS A 5 -4.53 -13.48 -14.91
C LYS A 5 -4.50 -12.17 -14.12
N THR A 6 -4.61 -12.28 -12.81
CA THR A 6 -4.51 -11.14 -11.89
C THR A 6 -3.17 -11.09 -11.14
N ARG A 7 -2.92 -9.94 -10.53
CA ARG A 7 -1.81 -9.68 -9.61
C ARG A 7 -2.38 -9.04 -8.34
N TYR A 8 -1.74 -9.34 -7.22
CA TYR A 8 -2.04 -8.81 -5.91
C TYR A 8 -0.83 -8.04 -5.42
N LEU A 9 -1.01 -6.76 -5.14
CA LEU A 9 0.00 -5.87 -4.58
C LEU A 9 -0.26 -5.77 -3.08
N LEU A 10 0.72 -6.16 -2.27
CA LEU A 10 0.77 -5.84 -0.85
C LEU A 10 1.31 -4.42 -0.73
N PHE A 11 0.52 -3.51 -0.18
CA PHE A 11 0.92 -2.12 0.03
C PHE A 11 0.82 -1.75 1.51
N ASP A 12 1.63 -0.77 1.89
CA ASP A 12 1.77 -0.23 3.24
C ASP A 12 1.67 1.29 3.16
N LEU A 13 0.94 1.91 4.09
CA LEU A 13 0.82 3.36 4.20
C LEU A 13 1.74 3.85 5.31
N ILE A 14 2.70 4.69 4.93
CA ILE A 14 3.67 5.29 5.84
C ILE A 14 3.30 6.76 6.02
N TYR A 15 3.27 7.23 7.26
CA TYR A 15 2.95 8.61 7.59
C TYR A 15 4.24 9.35 8.02
N PRO A 16 4.75 10.30 7.23
CA PRO A 16 6.00 11.00 7.56
C PRO A 16 5.85 12.02 8.68
N ASP A 17 4.62 12.45 9.02
CA ASP A 17 4.34 13.40 10.11
C ASP A 17 4.96 12.98 11.46
N THR A 18 5.22 11.68 11.66
CA THR A 18 5.82 11.16 12.89
C THR A 18 7.33 11.33 12.96
N ILE A 19 7.98 11.72 11.85
CA ILE A 19 9.43 11.91 11.76
C ILE A 19 9.82 13.33 12.20
N THR A 20 8.86 14.23 12.43
CA THR A 20 9.09 15.62 12.81
C THR A 20 9.33 15.77 14.32
N SER A 21 10.46 15.28 14.84
CA SER A 21 10.96 15.63 16.19
C SER A 21 12.44 15.21 16.36
N GLU A 22 13.36 16.09 15.98
CA GLU A 22 14.66 16.45 16.63
C GLU A 22 15.59 15.40 17.31
N TYR A 23 15.34 14.09 17.28
CA TYR A 23 16.04 13.07 18.10
C TYR A 23 16.36 11.74 17.38
N ASP A 24 16.46 11.72 16.06
CA ASP A 24 16.54 10.46 15.29
C ASP A 24 17.95 9.82 15.19
N GLY A 25 18.94 10.37 15.90
CA GLY A 25 20.33 9.88 15.84
C GLY A 25 20.70 8.76 16.82
N ILE A 26 19.82 8.39 17.76
CA ILE A 26 20.25 7.67 18.96
C ILE A 26 19.95 6.15 18.92
N ARG A 27 18.93 5.69 18.16
CA ARG A 27 18.59 4.25 18.07
C ARG A 27 17.89 3.87 16.75
N PRO A 28 18.59 3.27 15.76
CA PRO A 28 18.00 2.92 14.46
C PRO A 28 16.87 1.88 14.53
N GLU A 29 16.76 1.18 15.65
CA GLU A 29 15.81 0.08 15.89
C GLU A 29 14.39 0.62 16.14
N LEU A 30 14.29 1.78 16.79
CA LEU A 30 13.03 2.47 17.08
C LEU A 30 12.45 3.18 15.85
N ASN A 31 13.28 3.50 14.86
CA ASN A 31 12.83 4.13 13.61
C ASN A 31 11.82 3.24 12.88
N THR A 32 11.98 1.91 12.96
CA THR A 32 11.00 0.98 12.37
C THR A 32 9.61 1.09 12.98
N VAL A 33 9.51 1.41 14.27
CA VAL A 33 8.21 1.57 14.95
C VAL A 33 7.62 2.95 14.65
N ASN A 34 8.45 3.99 14.65
CA ASN A 34 8.01 5.37 14.42
C ASN A 34 7.43 5.59 13.01
N ILE A 35 7.97 4.89 12.01
CA ILE A 35 7.54 5.00 10.60
C ILE A 35 6.18 4.32 10.37
N HIS A 36 5.89 3.22 11.08
CA HIS A 36 4.67 2.42 10.91
C HIS A 36 3.58 2.79 11.93
N THR A 37 3.08 4.01 11.80
CA THR A 37 2.00 4.54 12.64
C THR A 37 0.62 4.11 12.12
N PRO A 38 -0.35 3.81 12.99
CA PRO A 38 -1.71 3.45 12.57
C PRO A 38 -2.38 4.57 11.77
N SER A 39 -3.18 4.15 10.80
CA SER A 39 -4.06 5.02 10.03
C SER A 39 -5.23 5.47 10.90
N LYS A 40 -5.79 6.66 10.62
CA LYS A 40 -7.06 7.09 11.23
C LYS A 40 -8.16 6.12 10.81
N THR A 41 -9.12 5.86 11.70
CA THR A 41 -10.29 5.00 11.42
C THR A 41 -11.16 5.52 10.26
N SER A 42 -10.98 6.77 9.83
CA SER A 42 -11.66 7.34 8.64
C SER A 42 -11.20 6.71 7.31
N VAL A 43 -10.05 6.05 7.28
CA VAL A 43 -9.52 5.43 6.06
C VAL A 43 -10.24 4.11 5.78
N ASP A 44 -11.27 4.17 4.94
CA ASP A 44 -12.03 3.00 4.49
C ASP A 44 -11.54 2.48 3.12
N ILE A 45 -11.84 1.21 2.83
CA ILE A 45 -11.60 0.53 1.56
C ILE A 45 -12.22 1.30 0.39
N ARG A 46 -13.41 1.89 0.58
CA ARG A 46 -14.09 2.69 -0.45
C ARG A 46 -13.30 3.95 -0.80
N LEU A 47 -12.81 4.65 0.21
CA LEU A 47 -11.99 5.84 0.05
C LEU A 47 -10.69 5.49 -0.69
N LEU A 48 -10.00 4.45 -0.25
CA LEU A 48 -8.76 3.99 -0.90
C LEU A 48 -8.98 3.63 -2.37
N ASN A 49 -10.06 2.91 -2.69
CA ASN A 49 -10.38 2.60 -4.08
C ASN A 49 -10.62 3.85 -4.93
N ARG A 50 -11.27 4.88 -4.38
CA ARG A 50 -11.49 6.16 -5.07
C ARG A 50 -10.15 6.87 -5.30
N VAL A 51 -9.39 7.08 -4.23
CA VAL A 51 -8.09 7.76 -4.29
C VAL A 51 -7.12 7.08 -5.25
N PHE A 52 -7.05 5.74 -5.26
CA PHE A 52 -6.16 5.01 -6.17
C PHE A 52 -6.58 5.14 -7.62
N ARG A 53 -7.89 5.21 -7.91
CA ARG A 53 -8.38 5.43 -9.27
C ARG A 53 -8.12 6.85 -9.74
N ASP A 54 -8.35 7.83 -8.88
CA ASP A 54 -8.11 9.24 -9.15
C ASP A 54 -6.61 9.48 -9.40
N ALA A 55 -5.72 8.92 -8.56
CA ALA A 55 -4.28 9.03 -8.76
C ALA A 55 -3.79 8.42 -10.08
N ILE A 56 -4.35 7.27 -10.49
CA ILE A 56 -4.02 6.66 -11.80
C ILE A 56 -4.53 7.53 -12.94
N ARG A 57 -5.71 8.14 -12.80
CA ARG A 57 -6.26 9.07 -13.79
C ARG A 57 -5.42 10.32 -13.91
N ASP A 58 -4.94 10.87 -12.79
CA ASP A 58 -4.10 12.07 -12.79
C ASP A 58 -2.72 11.78 -13.39
N ALA A 59 -2.16 10.59 -13.13
CA ALA A 59 -0.84 10.20 -13.65
C ALA A 59 -0.85 9.78 -15.14
N TYR A 60 -1.91 9.12 -15.60
CA TYR A 60 -1.96 8.44 -16.92
C TYR A 60 -3.17 8.82 -17.78
N GLY A 61 -3.98 9.77 -17.34
CA GLY A 61 -5.20 10.21 -18.02
C GLY A 61 -6.30 9.14 -18.05
N GLU A 62 -7.25 9.36 -18.95
CA GLU A 62 -8.41 8.47 -19.16
C GLU A 62 -8.01 7.07 -19.63
N TYR A 63 -6.90 6.95 -20.36
CA TYR A 63 -6.39 5.65 -20.81
C TYR A 63 -5.97 4.77 -19.63
N GLY A 64 -5.21 5.32 -18.68
CA GLY A 64 -4.82 4.60 -17.47
C GLY A 64 -6.03 4.23 -16.63
N ALA A 65 -6.93 5.19 -16.41
CA ALA A 65 -8.15 4.97 -15.65
C ALA A 65 -8.99 3.83 -16.26
N GLY A 66 -9.24 3.86 -17.57
CA GLY A 66 -10.03 2.84 -18.28
C GLY A 66 -9.36 1.45 -18.26
N SER A 67 -8.04 1.40 -18.43
CA SER A 67 -7.28 0.14 -18.46
C SER A 67 -7.34 -0.63 -17.14
N VAL A 68 -7.37 0.07 -16.00
CA VAL A 68 -7.41 -0.57 -14.68
C VAL A 68 -8.82 -0.59 -14.08
N ALA A 69 -9.78 0.17 -14.61
CA ALA A 69 -11.11 0.40 -14.03
C ALA A 69 -11.85 -0.89 -13.63
N SER A 70 -11.83 -1.91 -14.48
CA SER A 70 -12.54 -3.17 -14.26
C SER A 70 -11.86 -4.09 -13.24
N THR A 71 -10.54 -3.95 -13.06
CA THR A 71 -9.75 -4.93 -12.32
C THR A 71 -9.27 -4.42 -10.96
N ILE A 72 -9.04 -3.11 -10.82
CA ILE A 72 -8.57 -2.48 -9.59
C ILE A 72 -9.61 -2.61 -8.46
N ALA A 73 -9.22 -3.30 -7.40
CA ALA A 73 -10.04 -3.44 -6.21
C ALA A 73 -9.17 -3.73 -4.99
N VAL A 74 -9.24 -2.86 -3.98
CA VAL A 74 -8.69 -3.14 -2.65
C VAL A 74 -9.50 -4.28 -2.04
N LYS A 75 -8.84 -5.39 -1.74
CA LYS A 75 -9.44 -6.61 -1.18
C LYS A 75 -9.39 -6.64 0.33
N TYR A 76 -8.36 -6.06 0.90
CA TYR A 76 -8.13 -6.02 2.33
C TYR A 76 -7.40 -4.73 2.67
N PHE A 77 -7.76 -4.13 3.80
CA PHE A 77 -7.01 -3.04 4.40
C PHE A 77 -7.23 -3.11 5.91
N SER A 78 -6.15 -2.94 6.68
CA SER A 78 -6.21 -2.84 8.14
C SER A 78 -5.75 -1.46 8.58
N PRO A 79 -6.63 -0.62 9.16
CA PRO A 79 -6.22 0.69 9.67
C PRO A 79 -5.17 0.60 10.79
N THR A 80 -5.17 -0.50 11.56
CA THR A 80 -4.25 -0.68 12.69
C THR A 80 -2.80 -0.87 12.27
N THR A 81 -2.56 -1.58 11.17
CA THR A 81 -1.21 -1.82 10.64
C THR A 81 -0.92 -0.99 9.39
N SER A 82 -1.88 -0.19 8.93
CA SER A 82 -1.79 0.61 7.70
C SER A 82 -1.47 -0.21 6.43
N THR A 83 -1.69 -1.53 6.46
CA THR A 83 -1.34 -2.46 5.38
C THR A 83 -2.59 -2.93 4.63
N GLY A 84 -2.48 -3.08 3.31
CA GLY A 84 -3.57 -3.58 2.47
C GLY A 84 -3.14 -4.42 1.28
N ILE A 85 -4.12 -5.06 0.65
CA ILE A 85 -3.94 -5.89 -0.54
C ILE A 85 -4.80 -5.33 -1.67
N LEU A 86 -4.15 -4.95 -2.78
CA LEU A 86 -4.79 -4.45 -3.99
C LEU A 86 -4.77 -5.49 -5.10
N ARG A 87 -5.93 -5.78 -5.69
CA ARG A 87 -6.07 -6.62 -6.88
C ARG A 87 -5.97 -5.77 -8.15
N VAL A 88 -5.25 -6.26 -9.15
CA VAL A 88 -5.05 -5.61 -10.45
C VAL A 88 -4.82 -6.65 -11.57
N SER A 89 -5.01 -6.27 -12.84
CA SER A 89 -4.72 -7.12 -13.99
C SER A 89 -3.21 -7.34 -14.14
N ARG A 90 -2.80 -8.53 -14.58
CA ARG A 90 -1.37 -8.82 -14.83
C ARG A 90 -0.74 -7.86 -15.85
N GLN A 91 -1.50 -7.31 -16.78
CA GLN A 91 -0.93 -6.41 -17.81
C GLN A 91 -0.66 -5.00 -17.26
N HIS A 92 -1.43 -4.54 -16.25
CA HIS A 92 -1.41 -3.16 -15.79
C HIS A 92 -0.93 -2.98 -14.34
N TYR A 93 -0.32 -4.01 -13.74
CA TYR A 93 0.15 -3.93 -12.35
C TYR A 93 1.30 -2.93 -12.15
N GLN A 94 2.20 -2.77 -13.14
CA GLN A 94 3.29 -1.79 -13.08
C GLN A 94 2.76 -0.36 -13.17
N LEU A 95 1.81 -0.11 -14.08
CA LEU A 95 1.12 1.18 -14.20
C LEU A 95 0.40 1.53 -12.89
N THR A 96 -0.31 0.56 -12.30
CA THR A 96 -0.96 0.75 -11.00
C THR A 96 0.05 1.03 -9.90
N TRP A 97 1.16 0.28 -9.84
CA TRP A 97 2.21 0.50 -8.83
C TRP A 97 2.81 1.90 -8.95
N ALA A 98 3.22 2.32 -10.14
CA ALA A 98 3.77 3.65 -10.34
C ALA A 98 2.74 4.76 -10.02
N GLY A 99 1.46 4.56 -10.34
CA GLY A 99 0.39 5.47 -9.93
C GLY A 99 0.24 5.58 -8.40
N LEU A 100 0.34 4.46 -7.67
CA LEU A 100 0.28 4.46 -6.22
C LEU A 100 1.43 5.24 -5.58
N THR A 101 2.64 5.16 -6.15
CA THR A 101 3.83 5.84 -5.59
C THR A 101 3.77 7.36 -5.75
N LEU A 102 2.89 7.88 -6.60
CA LEU A 102 2.70 9.32 -6.81
C LEU A 102 1.70 9.94 -5.83
N ILE A 103 1.01 9.14 -5.02
CA ILE A 103 0.07 9.64 -4.02
C ILE A 103 0.86 10.26 -2.87
N GLN A 104 0.60 11.55 -2.61
CA GLN A 104 1.26 12.31 -1.55
C GLN A 104 0.39 12.53 -0.31
N SER A 105 -0.94 12.50 -0.46
CA SER A 105 -1.85 12.67 0.66
C SER A 105 -3.12 11.83 0.52
N ILE A 106 -3.65 11.38 1.66
CA ILE A 106 -4.97 10.74 1.78
C ILE A 106 -5.73 11.47 2.89
N ASP A 107 -6.93 11.97 2.58
CA ASP A 107 -7.82 12.61 3.57
C ASP A 107 -7.15 13.80 4.31
N GLY A 108 -6.35 14.59 3.58
CA GLY A 108 -5.64 15.75 4.12
C GLY A 108 -4.43 15.43 5.00
N ARG A 109 -4.01 14.16 5.07
CA ARG A 109 -2.79 13.73 5.76
C ARG A 109 -1.74 13.29 4.74
N GLU A 110 -0.49 13.72 4.92
CA GLU A 110 0.62 13.28 4.08
C GLU A 110 0.87 11.80 4.25
N VAL A 111 1.10 11.10 3.15
CA VAL A 111 1.25 9.64 3.15
C VAL A 111 2.20 9.22 2.04
N ILE A 112 3.01 8.22 2.35
CA ILE A 112 3.87 7.54 1.39
C ILE A 112 3.33 6.12 1.24
N ILE A 113 2.93 5.77 0.02
CA ILE A 113 2.46 4.41 -0.29
C ILE A 113 3.62 3.56 -0.75
N GLN A 114 3.97 2.56 0.04
CA GLN A 114 5.00 1.59 -0.30
C GLN A 114 4.36 0.27 -0.75
N VAL A 115 4.66 -0.16 -1.98
CA VAL A 115 4.35 -1.54 -2.39
C VAL A 115 5.48 -2.45 -1.95
N VAL A 116 5.15 -3.43 -1.12
CA VAL A 116 6.13 -4.31 -0.47
C VAL A 116 6.31 -5.62 -1.23
N HIS A 117 5.22 -6.18 -1.77
CA HIS A 117 5.26 -7.47 -2.44
C HIS A 117 4.23 -7.56 -3.56
N VAL A 118 4.55 -8.30 -4.63
CA VAL A 118 3.63 -8.58 -5.74
C VAL A 118 3.49 -10.08 -5.90
N SER A 119 2.24 -10.57 -5.90
CA SER A 119 1.96 -11.99 -6.05
C SER A 119 0.91 -12.27 -7.12
N GLY A 120 0.89 -13.52 -7.62
CA GLY A 120 -0.16 -14.01 -8.52
C GLY A 120 -1.41 -14.50 -7.79
N THR A 121 -1.32 -14.80 -6.48
CA THR A 121 -2.44 -15.32 -5.68
C THR A 121 -2.54 -14.58 -4.35
N ILE A 122 -3.76 -14.41 -3.84
CA ILE A 122 -3.99 -13.74 -2.57
C ILE A 122 -3.33 -14.49 -1.40
N LYS A 123 -3.41 -15.84 -1.39
CA LYS A 123 -2.79 -16.69 -0.38
C LYS A 123 -1.28 -16.46 -0.23
N LYS A 124 -0.56 -16.30 -1.35
CA LYS A 124 0.89 -16.01 -1.31
C LYS A 124 1.17 -14.58 -0.84
N CYS A 125 0.29 -13.64 -1.16
CA CYS A 125 0.36 -12.27 -0.67
C CYS A 125 0.16 -12.21 0.86
N GLU A 126 -0.82 -12.95 1.39
CA GLU A 126 -1.06 -13.11 2.84
C GLU A 126 0.14 -13.74 3.54
N GLN A 127 0.70 -14.83 2.99
CA GLN A 127 1.90 -15.46 3.53
C GLN A 127 3.09 -14.47 3.60
N ALA A 128 3.26 -13.63 2.58
CA ALA A 128 4.29 -12.59 2.57
C ALA A 128 4.04 -11.52 3.64
N ALA A 129 2.78 -11.10 3.84
CA ALA A 129 2.41 -10.15 4.90
C ALA A 129 2.71 -10.71 6.29
N ILE A 130 2.34 -11.97 6.56
CA ILE A 130 2.64 -12.64 7.83
C ILE A 130 4.15 -12.77 8.07
N ALA A 131 4.90 -13.19 7.04
CA ALA A 131 6.35 -13.32 7.13
C ALA A 131 7.03 -11.98 7.43
N ARG A 132 6.56 -10.89 6.81
CA ARG A 132 7.04 -9.53 7.08
C ARG A 132 6.73 -9.10 8.51
N ASN A 133 5.50 -9.31 8.98
CA ASN A 133 5.12 -8.92 10.34
C ASN A 133 5.97 -9.67 11.37
N LYS A 134 6.21 -10.97 11.16
CA LYS A 134 7.11 -11.75 12.01
C LYS A 134 8.53 -11.16 12.03
N ALA A 135 9.09 -10.87 10.85
CA ALA A 135 10.42 -10.26 10.75
C ALA A 135 10.50 -8.87 11.38
N MET A 136 9.41 -8.10 11.41
CA MET A 136 9.35 -6.80 12.07
C MET A 136 9.32 -6.95 13.59
N VAL A 137 8.53 -7.88 14.12
CA VAL A 137 8.50 -8.19 15.55
C VAL A 137 9.85 -8.72 16.03
N ASP A 138 10.51 -9.58 15.25
CA ASP A 138 11.84 -10.13 15.56
C ASP A 138 12.93 -9.04 15.63
N LYS A 139 12.77 -7.94 14.88
CA LYS A 139 13.70 -6.79 14.93
C LYS A 139 13.53 -5.94 16.17
N ILE A 140 12.32 -5.82 16.69
CA ILE A 140 12.02 -4.99 17.88
C ILE A 140 12.47 -5.68 19.17
N HIS A 141 12.51 -7.03 19.18
CA HIS A 141 12.88 -7.82 20.36
C HIS A 141 14.38 -8.11 20.49
N LYS A 142 15.21 -7.70 19.52
CA LYS A 142 16.67 -7.81 19.61
C LYS A 142 17.27 -6.59 20.31
#